data_AF-A0A2V9K1F2-F1
#
_entry.id   AF-A0A2V9K1F2-F1
#
_cell.length_a   1.000
_cell.length_b   1.000
_cell.length_c   1.000
_cell.angle_alpha   90.00
_cell.angle_beta   90.00
_cell.angle_gamma   90.00
#
_symmetry.space_group_name_H-M   'P 1'
#
loop_
_entity.id
_entity.type
_entity.pdbx_description
1 polymer ?
#
loop_
_entity_poly.entity_id
_entity_poly.type
_entity_poly.pdbx_seq_one_letter_code
_entity_poly.pdbx_strand_id
1 'polypeptide(L)'
;VTDYFEWQAAGFALVPGGRGSMHRSERRLEAVYFGYDARRFYLRLDPAPDPRGVPEKGAVTVQFVSPLERRLRIRRDPSGQWRCTWAESVAAPPPAFAADRVLELAIPLEDLGIDRTRELRFFVTVSDDGRELERLPESDFLVVGIDPTGLDHQEWIV
;
A
#
# COMPACT_ATOMS: atom_id res chain seq x y z
N VAL A 1 0.67 -11.46 -22.60
CA VAL A 1 2.00 -11.71 -21.99
C VAL A 1 2.16 -10.65 -20.93
N THR A 2 1.90 -11.01 -19.68
CA THR A 2 2.08 -10.14 -18.51
C THR A 2 3.44 -10.50 -17.96
N ASP A 3 4.42 -9.63 -18.16
CA ASP A 3 5.78 -9.86 -17.72
C ASP A 3 5.82 -9.91 -16.19
N TYR A 4 6.02 -11.12 -15.69
CA TYR A 4 6.34 -11.48 -14.32
C TYR A 4 7.70 -10.89 -13.87
N PHE A 5 8.48 -10.33 -14.81
CA PHE A 5 9.88 -9.94 -14.64
C PHE A 5 10.14 -8.54 -14.06
N GLU A 6 9.13 -7.67 -13.89
CA GLU A 6 9.36 -6.34 -13.27
C GLU A 6 9.46 -6.38 -11.73
N TRP A 7 9.18 -7.51 -11.09
CA TRP A 7 9.19 -7.64 -9.62
C TRP A 7 10.51 -8.17 -9.05
N GLN A 8 11.53 -8.41 -9.89
CA GLN A 8 12.72 -9.17 -9.48
C GLN A 8 13.86 -8.31 -8.88
N ALA A 9 13.78 -6.98 -8.94
CA ALA A 9 14.85 -6.08 -8.51
C ALA A 9 14.61 -5.30 -7.19
N ALA A 10 13.54 -5.57 -6.43
CA ALA A 10 13.27 -4.85 -5.19
C ALA A 10 12.94 -5.81 -4.02
N GLY A 11 13.61 -5.60 -2.88
CA GLY A 11 13.42 -6.40 -1.66
C GLY A 11 11.96 -6.42 -1.22
N PHE A 12 11.40 -7.62 -1.13
CA PHE A 12 10.01 -7.84 -0.73
C PHE A 12 9.92 -8.01 0.79
N ALA A 13 9.17 -7.15 1.45
CA ALA A 13 8.75 -7.38 2.83
C ALA A 13 7.27 -7.77 2.80
N LEU A 14 7.05 -9.07 2.78
CA LEU A 14 5.72 -9.66 2.89
C LEU A 14 5.30 -9.52 4.36
N VAL A 15 4.20 -8.84 4.66
CA VAL A 15 3.63 -8.89 6.01
C VAL A 15 3.12 -10.31 6.22
N PRO A 16 3.70 -11.14 7.12
CA PRO A 16 3.19 -12.47 7.35
C PRO A 16 1.80 -12.32 7.96
N GLY A 17 0.78 -12.48 7.13
CA GLY A 17 -0.60 -12.53 7.60
C GLY A 17 -0.69 -13.62 8.66
N GLY A 18 -1.07 -13.21 9.88
CA GLY A 18 -1.01 -14.01 11.10
C GLY A 18 -1.38 -15.48 10.88
N ARG A 19 -0.52 -16.38 11.38
CA ARG A 19 -0.63 -17.84 11.31
C ARG A 19 -1.78 -18.42 12.16
N GLY A 20 -2.96 -17.79 12.13
CA GLY A 20 -4.16 -18.26 12.80
C GLY A 20 -5.24 -18.63 11.77
N SER A 21 -5.62 -19.90 11.69
CA SER A 21 -6.66 -20.40 10.79
C SER A 21 -8.03 -19.71 10.97
N MET A 22 -8.28 -19.10 12.14
CA MET A 22 -9.54 -18.41 12.46
C MET A 22 -9.58 -16.96 11.95
N HIS A 23 -8.44 -16.32 11.69
CA HIS A 23 -8.41 -14.92 11.20
C HIS A 23 -8.62 -14.80 9.69
N ARG A 24 -8.46 -15.88 8.91
CA ARG A 24 -8.62 -15.83 7.45
C ARG A 24 -10.06 -15.57 7.01
N SER A 25 -11.05 -15.94 7.82
CA SER A 25 -12.48 -15.75 7.52
C SER A 25 -12.95 -14.30 7.63
N GLU A 26 -12.26 -13.46 8.41
CA GLU A 26 -12.64 -12.06 8.68
C GLU A 26 -11.80 -11.03 7.93
N ARG A 27 -10.68 -11.46 7.34
CA ARG A 27 -9.80 -10.60 6.52
C ARG A 27 -10.49 -10.06 5.28
N ARG A 28 -10.35 -8.75 5.06
CA ARG A 28 -10.81 -8.04 3.87
C ARG A 28 -9.68 -7.77 2.90
N LEU A 29 -8.44 -7.71 3.37
CA LEU A 29 -7.22 -7.77 2.59
C LEU A 29 -6.52 -9.11 2.86
N GLU A 30 -6.28 -9.90 1.80
CA GLU A 30 -5.52 -11.15 1.91
C GLU A 30 -4.05 -10.88 2.14
N ALA A 31 -3.52 -9.84 1.48
CA ALA A 31 -2.12 -9.44 1.59
C ALA A 31 -1.91 -7.94 1.32
N VAL A 32 -0.82 -7.44 1.90
CA VAL A 32 -0.24 -6.13 1.63
C VAL A 32 1.21 -6.36 1.28
N TYR A 33 1.60 -5.98 0.07
CA TYR A 33 2.98 -6.02 -0.41
C TYR A 33 3.48 -4.61 -0.62
N PHE A 34 4.74 -4.38 -0.30
CA PHE A 34 5.38 -3.10 -0.55
C PHE A 34 6.84 -3.28 -0.93
N GLY A 35 7.36 -2.26 -1.61
CA GLY A 35 8.74 -2.15 -2.05
C GLY A 35 9.04 -0.72 -2.47
N TYR A 36 10.26 -0.44 -2.90
CA TYR A 36 10.62 0.86 -3.44
C TYR A 36 11.74 0.75 -4.45
N ASP A 37 11.87 1.76 -5.29
CA ASP A 37 13.06 2.03 -6.10
C ASP A 37 13.68 3.38 -5.70
N ALA A 38 14.63 3.88 -6.50
CA ALA A 38 15.31 5.15 -6.23
C ALA A 38 14.36 6.38 -6.12
N ARG A 39 13.12 6.30 -6.60
CA ARG A 39 12.19 7.43 -6.73
C ARG A 39 10.79 7.17 -6.18
N ARG A 40 10.35 5.92 -6.09
CA ARG A 40 8.96 5.56 -5.78
C ARG A 40 8.87 4.48 -4.73
N PHE A 41 7.87 4.62 -3.87
CA PHE A 41 7.36 3.56 -3.01
C PHE A 41 6.17 2.88 -3.70
N TYR A 42 6.20 1.57 -3.75
CA TYR A 42 5.17 0.73 -4.37
C TYR A 42 4.36 0.04 -3.29
N LEU A 43 3.05 -0.01 -3.49
CA LEU A 43 2.13 -0.74 -2.64
C LEU A 43 1.18 -1.57 -3.51
N ARG A 44 1.06 -2.85 -3.20
CA ARG A 44 0.04 -3.74 -3.76
C ARG A 44 -0.83 -4.25 -2.63
N LEU A 45 -2.13 -4.02 -2.76
CA LEU A 45 -3.14 -4.47 -1.81
C LEU A 45 -3.98 -5.52 -2.53
N ASP A 46 -4.13 -6.68 -1.89
CA ASP A 46 -4.91 -7.80 -2.43
C ASP A 46 -6.22 -7.90 -1.65
N PRO A 47 -7.34 -7.36 -2.15
CA PRO A 47 -8.64 -7.56 -1.52
C PRO A 47 -9.03 -9.03 -1.51
N ALA A 48 -9.69 -9.46 -0.43
CA ALA A 48 -10.40 -10.73 -0.42
C ALA A 48 -11.51 -10.71 -1.50
N PRO A 49 -11.87 -11.87 -2.07
CA PRO A 49 -12.98 -11.97 -3.00
C PRO A 49 -14.28 -11.42 -2.41
N ASP A 50 -15.13 -10.85 -3.26
CA ASP A 50 -16.46 -10.39 -2.87
C ASP A 50 -17.28 -11.56 -2.27
N PRO A 51 -18.14 -11.28 -1.26
CA PRO A 51 -18.43 -9.96 -0.68
C PRO A 51 -17.49 -9.57 0.49
N ARG A 52 -16.43 -10.35 0.75
CA ARG A 52 -15.59 -10.15 1.95
C ARG A 52 -14.59 -9.00 1.82
N GLY A 53 -14.17 -8.68 0.60
CA GLY A 53 -13.21 -7.62 0.32
C GLY A 53 -13.71 -6.22 0.70
N VAL A 54 -13.47 -5.26 -0.20
CA VAL A 54 -13.85 -3.87 0.04
C VAL A 54 -15.31 -3.67 -0.35
N PRO A 55 -16.20 -3.29 0.61
CA PRO A 55 -17.61 -3.04 0.32
C PRO A 55 -17.82 -1.99 -0.77
N GLU A 56 -18.99 -1.99 -1.38
CA GLU A 56 -19.33 -1.04 -2.47
C GLU A 56 -19.24 0.42 -2.01
N LYS A 57 -19.73 0.73 -0.80
CA LYS A 57 -19.61 2.05 -0.14
C LYS A 57 -18.34 2.17 0.70
N GLY A 58 -17.48 1.16 0.66
CA GLY A 58 -16.28 1.08 1.44
C GLY A 58 -15.10 1.83 0.84
N ALA A 59 -14.02 1.89 1.62
CA ALA A 59 -12.76 2.44 1.17
C ALA A 59 -11.59 1.69 1.81
N VAL A 60 -10.51 1.58 1.06
CA VAL A 60 -9.19 1.24 1.59
C VAL A 60 -8.43 2.54 1.83
N THR A 61 -7.83 2.68 3.00
CA THR A 61 -7.05 3.87 3.37
C THR A 61 -5.63 3.44 3.71
N VAL A 62 -4.64 4.11 3.11
CA VAL A 62 -3.23 3.95 3.47
C VAL A 62 -2.84 5.20 4.24
N GLN A 63 -2.52 5.03 5.52
CA GLN A 63 -2.09 6.13 6.38
C GLN A 63 -0.58 6.03 6.59
N PHE A 64 0.15 6.96 5.99
CA PHE A 64 1.56 7.21 6.31
C PHE A 64 1.62 8.10 7.54
N VAL A 65 2.47 7.74 8.50
CA VAL A 65 2.64 8.46 9.78
C VAL A 65 4.04 9.02 9.96
N SER A 66 5.03 8.50 9.24
CA SER A 66 6.41 8.97 9.26
C SER A 66 7.08 8.63 7.93
N PRO A 67 7.92 9.50 7.37
CA PRO A 67 8.40 10.78 7.95
C PRO A 67 7.41 11.93 7.75
N LEU A 68 6.46 11.79 6.83
CA LEU A 68 5.42 12.78 6.55
C LEU A 68 4.04 12.17 6.69
N GLU A 69 3.17 12.80 7.48
CA GLU A 69 1.78 12.38 7.60
C GLU A 69 1.03 12.65 6.30
N ARG A 70 0.49 11.57 5.72
CA ARG A 70 -0.29 11.59 4.49
C ARG A 70 -1.29 10.45 4.50
N ARG A 71 -2.45 10.68 3.88
CA ARG A 71 -3.48 9.65 3.74
C ARG A 71 -3.92 9.50 2.29
N LEU A 72 -3.77 8.29 1.75
CA LEU A 72 -4.41 7.91 0.50
C LEU A 72 -5.73 7.23 0.79
N ARG A 73 -6.77 7.60 0.04
CA ARG A 73 -8.07 6.94 0.08
C ARG A 73 -8.37 6.33 -1.29
N ILE A 74 -8.67 5.04 -1.27
CA ILE A 74 -9.01 4.24 -2.45
C ILE A 74 -10.46 3.78 -2.31
N ARG A 75 -11.33 4.20 -3.21
CA ARG A 75 -12.76 3.85 -3.19
C ARG A 75 -13.35 3.82 -4.59
N ARG A 76 -14.51 3.20 -4.75
CA ARG A 76 -15.27 3.27 -6.00
C ARG A 76 -16.01 4.61 -6.09
N ASP A 77 -16.01 5.22 -7.26
CA ASP A 77 -16.87 6.37 -7.57
C ASP A 77 -18.32 5.88 -7.87
N PRO A 78 -19.31 6.78 -8.06
CA PRO A 78 -20.68 6.37 -8.34
C PRO A 78 -20.87 5.51 -9.62
N SER A 79 -19.88 5.48 -10.52
CA SER A 79 -19.89 4.59 -11.70
C SER A 79 -19.31 3.20 -11.40
N GLY A 80 -18.87 2.95 -10.16
CA GLY A 80 -18.22 1.71 -9.74
C GLY A 80 -16.73 1.66 -10.04
N GLN A 81 -16.15 2.69 -10.67
CA GLN A 81 -14.73 2.72 -10.99
C GLN A 81 -13.89 3.07 -9.76
N TRP A 82 -12.80 2.33 -9.54
CA TRP A 82 -11.84 2.64 -8.50
C TRP A 82 -11.13 3.97 -8.74
N ARG A 83 -11.00 4.75 -7.67
CA ARG A 83 -10.24 6.01 -7.61
C ARG A 83 -9.32 5.99 -6.41
N CYS A 84 -8.12 6.50 -6.59
CA CYS A 84 -7.18 6.81 -5.53
C CYS A 84 -7.00 8.33 -5.46
N THR A 85 -7.14 8.90 -4.26
CA THR A 85 -6.92 10.33 -4.01
C THR A 85 -6.23 10.52 -2.68
N TRP A 86 -5.46 11.60 -2.54
CA TRP A 86 -5.10 12.10 -1.21
C TRP A 86 -6.38 12.51 -0.46
N ALA A 87 -6.47 12.18 0.82
CA ALA A 87 -7.62 12.53 1.65
C ALA A 87 -7.53 13.99 2.11
N GLU A 88 -6.32 14.50 2.29
CA GLU A 88 -6.05 15.91 2.54
C GLU A 88 -6.05 16.69 1.22
N SER A 89 -6.41 17.98 1.28
CA SER A 89 -6.22 18.90 0.16
C SER A 89 -4.73 19.23 0.03
N VAL A 90 -3.96 18.32 -0.55
CA VAL A 90 -2.55 18.54 -0.89
C VAL A 90 -2.44 19.09 -2.31
N ALA A 91 -1.42 19.90 -2.55
CA ALA A 91 -1.07 20.38 -3.89
C ALA A 91 -0.44 19.29 -4.77
N ALA A 92 -0.11 18.13 -4.19
CA ALA A 92 0.48 17.01 -4.92
C ALA A 92 -0.60 16.26 -5.75
N PRO A 93 -0.27 15.81 -6.97
CA PRO A 93 -1.17 14.96 -7.74
C PRO A 93 -1.39 13.62 -7.00
N PRO A 94 -2.52 12.94 -7.23
CA PRO A 94 -2.67 11.55 -6.79
C PRO A 94 -1.55 10.67 -7.37
N PRO A 95 -1.09 9.65 -6.63
CA PRO A 95 -0.08 8.72 -7.12
C PRO A 95 -0.60 7.95 -8.34
N ALA A 96 0.32 7.35 -9.10
CA ALA A 96 -0.08 6.44 -10.16
C ALA A 96 -0.79 5.24 -9.53
N PHE A 97 -1.93 4.87 -10.11
CA PHE A 97 -2.85 3.89 -9.54
C PHE A 97 -3.44 3.00 -10.64
N ALA A 98 -3.44 1.70 -10.39
CA ALA A 98 -4.13 0.70 -11.19
C ALA A 98 -5.01 -0.18 -10.30
N ALA A 99 -6.16 -0.60 -10.84
CA ALA A 99 -7.10 -1.45 -10.14
C ALA A 99 -7.76 -2.45 -11.09
N ASP A 100 -7.61 -3.73 -10.77
CA ASP A 100 -8.35 -4.84 -11.35
C ASP A 100 -8.68 -5.83 -10.22
N ARG A 101 -7.98 -6.97 -10.15
CA ARG A 101 -8.07 -7.91 -9.02
C ARG A 101 -7.34 -7.45 -7.77
N VAL A 102 -6.33 -6.61 -7.97
CA VAL A 102 -5.49 -6.02 -6.93
C VAL A 102 -5.52 -4.49 -7.07
N LEU A 103 -5.14 -3.79 -6.02
CA LEU A 103 -4.99 -2.33 -6.01
C LEU A 103 -3.50 -2.02 -5.95
N GLU A 104 -2.98 -1.36 -6.98
CA GLU A 104 -1.55 -1.07 -7.13
C GLU A 104 -1.31 0.43 -7.13
N LEU A 105 -0.33 0.87 -6.34
CA LEU A 105 0.05 2.26 -6.16
C LEU A 105 1.55 2.41 -6.42
N ALA A 106 1.92 3.48 -7.12
CA ALA A 106 3.29 3.95 -7.21
C ALA A 106 3.35 5.41 -6.76
N ILE A 107 3.93 5.62 -5.58
CA ILE A 107 3.91 6.90 -4.85
C ILE A 107 5.32 7.49 -4.90
N PRO A 108 5.51 8.73 -5.38
CA PRO A 108 6.80 9.40 -5.30
C PRO A 108 7.32 9.44 -3.85
N LEU A 109 8.59 9.09 -3.64
CA LEU A 109 9.22 9.11 -2.31
C LEU A 109 9.23 10.52 -1.70
N GLU A 110 9.36 11.54 -2.54
CA GLU A 110 9.29 12.95 -2.13
C GLU A 110 7.92 13.34 -1.54
N ASP A 111 6.82 12.78 -2.07
CA ASP A 111 5.47 13.02 -1.55
C ASP A 111 5.27 12.39 -0.17
N LEU A 112 6.10 11.41 0.18
CA LEU A 112 6.16 10.77 1.49
C LEU A 112 7.20 11.40 2.42
N GLY A 113 7.89 12.46 2.01
CA GLY A 113 8.92 13.13 2.81
C GLY A 113 10.23 12.35 2.95
N ILE A 114 10.50 11.42 2.03
CA ILE A 114 11.74 10.63 2.00
C ILE A 114 12.78 11.41 1.18
N ASP A 115 13.53 12.27 1.84
CA ASP A 115 14.66 13.04 1.28
C ASP A 115 15.99 12.72 2.00
N ARG A 116 15.94 12.55 3.32
CA ARG A 116 17.07 12.24 4.22
C ARG A 116 16.71 11.21 5.29
N THR A 117 15.43 10.93 5.46
CA THR A 117 14.91 9.91 6.37
C THR A 117 14.98 8.55 5.68
N ARG A 118 15.42 7.54 6.44
CA ARG A 118 15.62 6.17 5.93
C ARG A 118 14.51 5.22 6.37
N GLU A 119 13.39 5.74 6.84
CA GLU A 119 12.33 4.92 7.41
C GLU A 119 10.96 5.50 7.03
N LEU A 120 10.09 4.62 6.56
CA LEU A 120 8.69 4.90 6.28
C LEU A 120 7.83 4.07 7.23
N ARG A 121 6.85 4.71 7.87
CA ARG A 121 5.88 4.04 8.74
C ARG A 121 4.47 4.26 8.23
N PHE A 122 3.71 3.19 8.08
CA PHE A 122 2.34 3.27 7.61
C PHE A 122 1.47 2.11 8.10
N PHE A 123 0.15 2.25 7.95
CA PHE A 123 -0.79 1.16 8.12
C PHE A 123 -1.91 1.27 7.09
N VAL A 124 -2.64 0.18 6.89
CA VAL A 124 -3.75 0.10 5.93
C VAL A 124 -5.03 -0.20 6.67
N THR A 125 -6.13 0.47 6.33
CA THR A 125 -7.46 0.14 6.86
C THR A 125 -8.45 -0.13 5.74
N VAL A 126 -9.39 -1.03 6.00
CA VAL A 126 -10.59 -1.23 5.19
C VAL A 126 -11.77 -0.75 6.01
N SER A 127 -12.62 0.08 5.40
CA SER A 127 -13.79 0.67 6.06
C SER A 127 -15.05 0.53 5.21
N ASP A 128 -16.20 0.54 5.86
CA ASP A 128 -17.53 0.64 5.23
C ASP A 128 -18.25 1.85 5.80
N ASP A 129 -18.58 2.82 4.95
CA ASP A 129 -19.24 4.07 5.37
C ASP A 129 -18.61 4.74 6.62
N GLY A 130 -17.27 4.69 6.70
CA GLY A 130 -16.49 5.27 7.81
C GLY A 130 -16.30 4.35 9.02
N ARG A 131 -16.99 3.22 9.10
CA ARG A 131 -16.72 2.19 10.12
C ARG A 131 -15.50 1.36 9.71
N GLU A 132 -14.47 1.34 10.54
CA GLU A 132 -13.32 0.46 10.34
C GLU A 132 -13.74 -1.01 10.48
N LEU A 133 -13.33 -1.83 9.52
CA LEU A 133 -13.63 -3.25 9.44
C LEU A 133 -12.39 -4.11 9.61
N GLU A 134 -11.24 -3.61 9.15
CA GLU A 134 -9.93 -4.24 9.29
C GLU A 134 -8.85 -3.16 9.30
N ARG A 135 -7.81 -3.38 10.11
CA ARG A 135 -6.57 -2.61 10.12
C ARG A 135 -5.38 -3.55 10.04
N LEU A 136 -4.41 -3.22 9.19
CA LEU A 136 -3.18 -3.99 8.98
C LEU A 136 -1.95 -3.11 9.17
N PRO A 137 -1.02 -3.48 10.09
CA PRO A 137 -1.22 -4.47 11.15
C PRO A 137 -2.35 -4.06 12.11
N GLU A 138 -2.92 -5.00 12.87
CA GLU A 138 -4.03 -4.70 13.80
C GLU A 138 -3.63 -3.61 14.82
N SER A 139 -2.39 -3.68 15.31
CA SER A 139 -1.75 -2.67 16.17
C SER A 139 -0.38 -2.28 15.59
N ASP A 140 0.11 -1.08 15.93
CA ASP A 140 1.39 -0.53 15.44
C ASP A 140 1.41 -0.22 13.93
N PHE A 141 2.59 -0.16 13.30
CA PHE A 141 2.83 0.25 11.93
C PHE A 141 3.65 -0.79 11.16
N LEU A 142 3.45 -0.83 9.85
CA LEU A 142 4.43 -1.36 8.91
C LEU A 142 5.60 -0.38 8.85
N VAL A 143 6.81 -0.88 9.09
CA VAL A 143 8.04 -0.10 9.10
C VAL A 143 8.94 -0.57 7.97
N VAL A 144 9.39 0.35 7.12
CA VAL A 144 10.21 0.07 5.95
C VAL A 144 11.48 0.91 6.01
N GLY A 145 12.64 0.25 6.01
CA GLY A 145 13.91 0.91 5.79
C GLY A 145 14.06 1.30 4.32
N ILE A 146 14.18 2.60 4.03
CA ILE A 146 14.31 3.14 2.67
C ILE A 146 15.70 3.74 2.49
N ASP A 147 16.53 3.11 1.66
CA ASP A 147 17.82 3.66 1.21
C ASP A 147 17.87 3.77 -0.32
N PRO A 148 17.34 4.86 -0.91
CA PRO A 148 17.25 5.00 -2.36
C PRO A 148 18.63 5.09 -3.03
N THR A 149 19.63 5.59 -2.30
CA THR A 149 21.02 5.73 -2.77
C THR A 149 21.81 4.42 -2.66
N GLY A 150 21.47 3.56 -1.69
CA GLY A 150 22.13 2.28 -1.45
C GLY A 150 21.74 1.17 -2.42
N LEU A 151 20.61 1.32 -3.13
CA LEU A 151 20.15 0.36 -4.15
C LEU A 151 21.12 0.27 -5.34
N ASP A 152 21.79 1.36 -5.69
CA ASP A 152 22.82 1.40 -6.76
C ASP A 152 24.11 0.66 -6.35
N HIS A 153 24.29 0.41 -5.05
CA HIS A 153 25.49 -0.20 -4.47
C HIS A 153 25.37 -1.70 -4.18
N GLN A 154 24.25 -2.35 -4.53
CA GLN A 154 24.19 -3.81 -4.57
C GLN A 154 24.81 -4.30 -5.89
N GLU A 155 26.14 -4.27 -5.92
CA GLU A 155 26.94 -4.97 -6.90
C GLU A 155 26.53 -6.44 -6.91
N TRP A 156 26.09 -6.89 -8.07
CA TRP A 156 25.72 -8.27 -8.33
C TRP A 156 26.96 -9.13 -8.09
N ILE A 157 27.02 -9.85 -6.97
CA ILE A 157 27.98 -10.93 -6.82
C ILE A 157 27.59 -11.99 -7.86
N VAL A 158 28.43 -12.10 -8.87
CA VAL A 158 28.38 -13.05 -9.99
C VAL A 158 28.50 -14.49 -9.50
#